data_AF-R2NT75-F1
#
_entry.id   AF-R2NT75-F1
#
_cell.length_a   1.000
_cell.length_b   1.000
_cell.length_c   1.000
_cell.angle_alpha   90.00
_cell.angle_beta   90.00
_cell.angle_gamma   90.00
#
_symmetry.space_group_name_H-M   'P 1'
#
loop_
_entity.id
_entity.type
_entity.pdbx_description
1 polymer ?
#
loop_
_entity_poly.entity_id
_entity_poly.type
_entity_poly.pdbx_seq_one_letter_code
_entity_poly.pdbx_strand_id
1 'polypeptide(L)' 'MDFVIGNEITTINCYGEKVTGIIEQIYVNTILVGNNTDKYVCPK' A
#
# COMPACT_ATOMS: atom_id res chain seq x y z
N MET A 1 -10.06 0.51 10.12
CA MET A 1 -10.01 1.25 8.84
C MET A 1 -10.42 0.27 7.77
N ASP A 2 -11.47 0.58 7.02
CA ASP A 2 -11.87 -0.27 5.90
C ASP A 2 -10.96 0.05 4.71
N PHE A 3 -10.22 -0.96 4.25
CA PHE A 3 -9.35 -0.83 3.08
C PHE A 3 -10.19 -1.05 1.82
N VAL A 4 -10.31 -0.01 1.00
CA VAL A 4 -11.07 -0.05 -0.26
C VAL A 4 -10.11 0.30 -1.40
N ILE A 5 -10.12 -0.51 -2.46
CA ILE A 5 -9.33 -0.25 -3.66
C ILE A 5 -9.72 1.13 -4.22
N GLY A 6 -8.72 1.93 -4.58
CA GLY A 6 -8.90 3.30 -5.05
C GLY A 6 -8.90 4.37 -3.95
N ASN A 7 -8.93 3.99 -2.68
CA ASN A 7 -8.75 4.96 -1.59
C ASN A 7 -7.28 5.32 -1.42
N GLU A 8 -7.04 6.59 -1.12
CA GLU A 8 -5.74 7.05 -0.63
C GLU A 8 -5.55 6.61 0.83
N ILE A 9 -4.37 6.13 1.12
CA ILE A 9 -3.94 5.64 2.43
C ILE A 9 -2.53 6.10 2.69
N THR A 10 -2.27 6.46 3.94
CA THR A 10 -0.91 6.55 4.48
C THR A 10 -0.65 5.33 5.37
N THR A 11 0.38 4.55 5.03
CA THR A 11 0.76 3.32 5.76
C THR A 11 2.27 3.24 5.93
N ILE A 12 2.74 2.23 6.65
CA ILE A 12 4.17 1.90 6.77
C ILE A 12 4.46 0.74 5.80
N ASN A 13 5.48 0.91 4.95
CA ASN A 13 5.94 -0.15 4.05
C ASN A 13 6.79 -1.20 4.80
N CYS A 14 7.18 -2.28 4.12
CA CYS A 14 8.05 -3.33 4.69
C CYS A 14 9.46 -2.85 5.07
N TYR A 15 9.87 -1.65 4.68
CA TYR A 15 11.14 -1.03 5.05
C TYR A 15 11.01 -0.14 6.30
N GLY A 16 9.82 -0.05 6.89
CA GLY A 16 9.56 0.81 8.05
C GLY A 16 9.33 2.28 7.70
N GLU A 17 9.20 2.59 6.40
CA GLU A 17 9.01 3.96 5.92
C GLU A 17 7.53 4.28 5.79
N LYS A 18 7.17 5.52 6.10
CA LYS A 18 5.80 6.01 5.94
C LYS A 18 5.56 6.39 4.48
N VAL A 19 4.63 5.71 3.84
CA VAL A 19 4.27 5.89 2.43
C VAL A 19 2.81 6.31 2.32
N THR A 20 2.53 7.20 1.38
CA THR A 20 1.17 7.59 0.99
C THR A 20 0.94 7.20 -0.45
N GLY A 21 -0.22 6.62 -0.76
CA GLY A 21 -0.61 6.32 -2.12
C GLY A 21 -1.99 5.70 -2.19
N ILE A 22 -2.34 5.19 -3.36
CA ILE A 22 -3.66 4.62 -3.62
C ILE A 22 -3.59 3.11 -3.47
N ILE A 23 -4.60 2.53 -2.83
CA ILE A 23 -4.75 1.07 -2.74
C ILE A 23 -5.03 0.53 -4.14
N GLU A 24 -4.05 -0.15 -4.75
CA GLU A 24 -4.24 -0.84 -6.02
C GLU A 24 -4.82 -2.24 -5.80
N GLN A 25 -4.38 -2.93 -4.73
CA GLN A 25 -4.80 -4.30 -4.46
C GLN A 25 -4.67 -4.67 -2.98
N ILE A 26 -5.58 -5.52 -2.50
CA ILE A 26 -5.59 -6.04 -1.13
C ILE A 26 -5.43 -7.56 -1.18
N TYR A 27 -4.38 -8.05 -0.54
CA TYR A 27 -4.16 -9.46 -0.22
C TYR A 27 -4.45 -9.69 1.26
N VAL A 28 -4.65 -10.95 1.65
CA VAL A 28 -4.99 -11.36 3.02
C VAL A 28 -4.12 -10.68 4.09
N ASN A 29 -2.82 -10.46 3.80
CA ASN A 29 -1.87 -9.82 4.72
C ASN A 29 -1.02 -8.70 4.08
N THR A 30 -1.36 -8.22 2.88
CA THR A 30 -0.50 -7.26 2.14
C THR A 30 -1.36 -6.27 1.38
N ILE A 31 -1.04 -4.99 1.47
CA ILE A 31 -1.70 -3.94 0.69
C ILE A 31 -0.67 -3.42 -0.30
N LEU A 32 -0.97 -3.52 -1.60
CA LEU A 32 -0.16 -2.87 -2.63
C LEU A 32 -0.60 -1.42 -2.73
N VAL A 33 0.30 -0.53 -2.36
CA VAL A 33 0.13 0.92 -2.50
C VAL A 33 0.96 1.36 -3.70
N GLY A 34 0.27 1.90 -4.70
CA GLY A 34 0.90 2.53 -5.86
C GLY A 34 0.95 4.04 -5.67
N ASN A 35 2.11 4.64 -5.93
CA ASN A 35 2.22 6.05 -6.29
C ASN A 35 2.65 6.12 -7.77
N ASN A 36 2.47 7.26 -8.44
CA ASN A 36 2.85 7.49 -9.85
C ASN A 36 4.31 7.13 -10.17
N THR A 37 5.18 6.92 -9.18
CA THR A 37 6.61 6.59 -9.33
C THR A 37 7.04 5.26 -8.70
N ASP A 38 6.34 4.70 -7.71
CA ASP A 38 6.86 3.56 -6.93
C ASP A 38 5.76 2.55 -6.54
N LYS A 39 6.07 1.25 -6.68
CA LYS A 39 5.26 0.14 -6.20
C LYS A 39 5.98 -0.59 -5.07
N TYR A 40 5.42 -0.56 -3.87
CA TYR A 40 5.98 -1.25 -2.71
C TYR A 40 5.45 -2.69 -2.66
N VAL A 41 6.13 -3.60 -3.34
CA VAL A 41 5.81 -5.04 -3.31
C VAL A 41 6.59 -5.69 -2.17
N CYS A 42 5.94 -5.87 -1.03
CA CYS A 42 6.56 -6.54 0.11
C CYS A 42 6.55 -8.06 -0.08
N PRO A 43 7.73 -8.73 -0.14
CA PRO A 43 7.79 -10.18 -0.16
C PRO A 43 7.23 -10.75 1.17
N LYS A 44 6.61 -11.93 1.06
CA LYS A 44 6.10 -12.70 2.21
C LYS A 44 7.19 -13.06 3.20
#